data_AF-A0A3L7TLN9-F1
#
_entry.id   AF-A0A3L7TLN9-F1
#
_cell.length_a   1.000
_cell.length_b   1.000
_cell.length_c   1.000
_cell.angle_alpha   90.00
_cell.angle_beta   90.00
_cell.angle_gamma   90.00
#
_symmetry.space_group_name_H-M   'P 1'
#
loop_
_entity.id
_entity.type
_entity.pdbx_description
1 polymer ?
#
loop_
_entity_poly.entity_id
_entity_poly.type
_entity_poly.pdbx_seq_one_letter_code
_entity_poly.pdbx_strand_id
1 'polypeptide(L)'
;TDCNLNAIPDIAELRVDPPLDADNNGVLDVCEAPPCPGDLDNSGSVTSVDLAIILTNWGPVGAKYPEADIDGDGIVGSADLTLVLSSWGACP
;
A
#
# COMPACT_ATOMS: atom_id res chain seq x y z
N THR A 1 -15.77 -15.10 -5.73
CA THR A 1 -16.16 -13.85 -5.08
C THR A 1 -16.48 -12.86 -6.17
N ASP A 2 -17.39 -11.92 -5.89
CA ASP A 2 -17.81 -10.83 -6.80
C ASP A 2 -17.77 -9.58 -5.93
N CYS A 3 -16.65 -8.85 -6.00
CA CYS A 3 -16.36 -7.75 -5.09
C CYS A 3 -16.94 -6.41 -5.56
N ASN A 4 -17.13 -6.23 -6.87
CA ASN A 4 -17.74 -5.04 -7.46
C ASN A 4 -19.26 -5.17 -7.71
N LEU A 5 -19.84 -6.35 -7.42
CA LEU A 5 -21.26 -6.69 -7.48
C LEU A 5 -21.86 -6.59 -8.88
N ASN A 6 -21.07 -6.86 -9.92
CA ASN A 6 -21.53 -6.80 -11.31
C ASN A 6 -22.08 -8.15 -11.84
N ALA A 7 -22.18 -9.17 -10.99
CA ALA A 7 -22.62 -10.53 -11.28
C ALA A 7 -21.68 -11.34 -12.19
N ILE A 8 -20.46 -10.86 -12.42
CA ILE A 8 -19.36 -11.61 -13.01
C ILE A 8 -18.39 -11.95 -11.88
N PRO A 9 -17.92 -13.21 -11.76
CA PRO A 9 -16.90 -13.52 -10.76
C PRO A 9 -15.58 -12.79 -11.05
N ASP A 10 -14.90 -12.28 -10.02
CA ASP A 10 -13.64 -11.53 -10.17
C ASP A 10 -12.60 -12.30 -11.03
N ILE A 11 -12.49 -13.61 -10.78
CA ILE A 11 -11.59 -14.53 -11.52
C ILE A 11 -11.91 -14.63 -13.02
N ALA A 12 -13.14 -14.32 -13.43
CA ALA A 12 -13.55 -14.32 -14.82
C ALA A 12 -13.23 -12.97 -15.48
N GLU A 13 -13.35 -11.87 -14.74
CA GLU A 13 -12.94 -10.53 -15.19
C GLU A 13 -11.43 -10.48 -15.45
N LEU A 14 -10.62 -10.93 -14.49
CA LEU A 14 -9.15 -11.00 -14.61
C LEU A 14 -8.67 -11.81 -15.83
N ARG A 15 -9.45 -12.80 -16.27
CA ARG A 15 -9.13 -13.64 -17.44
C ARG A 15 -9.44 -12.95 -18.77
N VAL A 16 -10.44 -12.07 -18.78
CA VAL A 16 -10.94 -11.42 -19.99
C VAL A 16 -10.24 -10.08 -20.20
N ASP A 17 -9.93 -9.37 -19.12
CA ASP A 17 -9.30 -8.06 -19.14
C ASP A 17 -8.17 -7.98 -18.09
N PRO A 18 -6.97 -8.53 -18.40
CA PRO A 18 -5.82 -8.49 -17.50
C PRO A 18 -5.43 -7.08 -17.00
N PRO A 19 -5.60 -5.99 -17.76
CA PRO A 19 -5.41 -4.63 -17.27
C PRO A 19 -6.27 -4.20 -16.06
N LEU A 20 -7.28 -4.98 -15.65
CA LEU A 20 -8.04 -4.73 -14.42
C LEU A 20 -7.29 -5.14 -13.13
N ASP A 21 -6.12 -5.76 -13.27
CA ASP A 21 -5.14 -6.10 -12.24
C ASP A 21 -3.81 -5.49 -12.66
N ALA A 22 -3.66 -4.19 -12.41
CA ALA A 22 -2.52 -3.43 -12.93
C ALA A 22 -1.21 -3.84 -12.25
N ASP A 23 -1.27 -4.25 -10.99
CA ASP A 23 -0.11 -4.65 -10.19
C ASP A 23 0.21 -6.16 -10.27
N ASN A 24 -0.65 -6.95 -10.96
CA ASN A 24 -0.57 -8.39 -11.16
C ASN A 24 -0.58 -9.20 -9.85
N ASN A 25 -1.29 -8.73 -8.83
CA ASN A 25 -1.43 -9.41 -7.55
C ASN A 25 -2.55 -10.49 -7.54
N GLY A 26 -3.36 -10.56 -8.61
CA GLY A 26 -4.46 -11.52 -8.77
C GLY A 26 -5.78 -11.10 -8.13
N VAL A 27 -5.91 -9.83 -7.74
CA VAL A 27 -7.13 -9.16 -7.28
C VAL A 27 -7.49 -8.08 -8.30
N LEU A 28 -8.78 -7.75 -8.43
CA LEU A 28 -9.18 -6.62 -9.26
C LEU A 28 -8.86 -5.31 -8.54
N ASP A 29 -8.22 -4.35 -9.22
CA ASP A 29 -7.87 -3.04 -8.65
C ASP A 29 -9.09 -2.32 -8.02
N VAL A 30 -10.27 -2.47 -8.62
CA VAL A 30 -11.53 -1.86 -8.12
C VAL A 30 -11.99 -2.46 -6.78
N CYS A 31 -11.46 -3.61 -6.42
CA CYS A 31 -11.77 -4.34 -5.21
C CYS A 31 -10.66 -4.28 -4.17
N GLU A 32 -9.56 -3.64 -4.51
CA GLU A 32 -8.48 -3.36 -3.59
C GLU A 32 -8.84 -2.14 -2.75
N ALA A 33 -8.39 -2.16 -1.50
CA ALA A 33 -8.33 -0.94 -0.74
C ALA A 33 -7.39 0.02 -1.48
N PRO A 34 -7.78 1.28 -1.74
CA PRO A 34 -6.88 2.25 -2.35
C PRO A 34 -5.52 2.25 -1.64
N PRO A 35 -4.43 2.35 -2.41
CA PRO A 35 -3.09 2.22 -1.87
C PRO A 35 -2.92 3.18 -0.69
N CYS A 36 -2.45 2.64 0.43
CA CYS A 36 -2.22 3.35 1.68
C CYS A 36 -0.72 3.28 2.00
N PRO A 37 0.13 4.04 1.28
CA PRO A 37 1.58 3.84 1.35
C PRO A 37 2.16 4.10 2.74
N GLY A 38 1.43 4.82 3.59
CA GLY A 38 1.81 5.10 4.98
C GLY A 38 1.44 4.00 5.98
N ASP A 39 0.72 2.93 5.59
CA ASP A 39 0.38 1.79 6.44
C ASP A 39 1.44 0.70 6.29
N LEU A 40 2.52 0.84 7.07
CA LEU A 40 3.73 0.04 6.97
C LEU A 40 3.61 -1.29 7.73
N ASP A 41 2.65 -1.40 8.64
CA ASP A 41 2.35 -2.65 9.35
C ASP A 41 1.12 -3.42 8.80
N ASN A 42 0.50 -2.90 7.74
CA ASN A 42 -0.70 -3.45 7.08
C ASN A 42 -1.89 -3.63 8.05
N SER A 43 -2.07 -2.68 8.98
CA SER A 43 -3.16 -2.70 9.95
C SER A 43 -4.48 -2.15 9.41
N GLY A 44 -4.47 -1.56 8.20
CA GLY A 44 -5.58 -0.85 7.59
C GLY A 44 -5.71 0.60 8.09
N SER A 45 -4.70 1.14 8.78
CA SER A 45 -4.70 2.51 9.28
C SER A 45 -3.29 3.03 9.51
N VAL A 46 -3.03 4.26 9.08
CA VAL A 46 -1.79 4.98 9.36
C VAL A 46 -1.85 5.59 10.76
N THR A 47 -1.03 5.07 11.66
CA THR A 47 -0.98 5.45 13.08
C THR A 47 0.43 5.75 13.56
N SER A 48 0.58 5.92 14.88
CA SER A 48 1.89 6.07 15.51
C SER A 48 2.79 4.84 15.36
N VAL A 49 2.23 3.66 15.04
CA VAL A 49 3.04 2.45 14.78
C VAL A 49 3.82 2.62 13.48
N ASP A 50 3.17 3.09 12.42
CA ASP A 50 3.80 3.36 11.12
C ASP A 50 4.85 4.47 11.21
N LEU A 51 4.53 5.53 11.95
CA LEU A 51 5.49 6.58 12.27
C LEU A 51 6.72 6.02 12.99
N ALA A 52 6.54 5.10 13.95
CA ALA A 52 7.64 4.48 14.66
C ALA A 52 8.50 3.62 13.73
N ILE A 53 7.92 2.99 12.70
CA ILE A 53 8.66 2.25 11.66
C ILE A 53 9.57 3.19 10.88
N ILE A 54 9.09 4.36 10.43
CA ILE A 54 9.93 5.38 9.78
C ILE A 54 11.08 5.82 10.69
N LEU A 55 10.77 6.22 11.93
CA LEU A 55 11.77 6.77 12.85
C LEU A 55 12.82 5.73 13.27
N THR A 56 12.44 4.45 13.34
CA THR A 56 13.36 3.35 13.71
C THR A 56 14.29 2.98 12.55
N ASN A 57 13.89 3.25 11.30
CA ASN A 57 14.64 2.90 10.10
C ASN A 57 15.30 4.11 9.40
N TRP A 58 15.34 5.26 10.06
CA TRP A 58 15.87 6.51 9.49
C TRP A 58 17.30 6.36 8.94
N GLY A 59 17.51 6.81 7.70
CA GLY A 59 18.78 6.69 6.98
C GLY A 59 18.67 5.80 5.74
N PRO A 60 19.77 5.23 5.24
CA PRO A 60 19.75 4.40 4.03
C PRO A 60 18.79 3.22 4.17
N VAL A 61 18.05 2.92 3.11
CA VAL A 61 17.08 1.82 3.10
C VAL A 61 17.74 0.50 3.50
N GLY A 62 17.16 -0.15 4.50
CA GLY A 62 17.66 -1.41 5.06
C GLY A 62 16.87 -2.61 4.55
N ALA A 63 17.53 -3.77 4.41
CA ALA A 63 16.88 -5.00 3.96
C ALA A 63 15.76 -5.52 4.88
N LYS A 64 15.65 -5.01 6.12
CA LYS A 64 14.65 -5.45 7.10
C LYS A 64 13.29 -4.76 6.90
N TYR A 65 13.29 -3.52 6.42
CA TYR A 65 12.09 -2.71 6.21
C TYR A 65 12.25 -1.87 4.94
N PRO A 66 12.30 -2.51 3.75
CA PRO A 66 12.36 -1.79 2.49
C PRO A 66 11.11 -0.94 2.24
N GLU A 67 9.99 -1.26 2.89
CA GLU A 67 8.71 -0.55 2.75
C GLU A 67 8.73 0.84 3.42
N ALA A 68 9.69 1.09 4.31
CA ALA A 68 9.87 2.39 4.98
C ALA A 68 10.40 3.48 4.04
N ASP A 69 10.97 3.10 2.89
CA ASP A 69 11.34 3.98 1.78
C ASP A 69 10.14 4.06 0.80
N ILE A 70 9.20 4.94 1.14
CA ILE A 70 7.88 5.05 0.52
C ILE A 70 7.99 5.76 -0.83
N ASP A 71 8.89 6.76 -0.95
CA ASP A 71 9.10 7.47 -2.21
C ASP A 71 10.11 6.79 -3.15
N GLY A 72 10.86 5.81 -2.64
CA GLY A 72 11.76 4.96 -3.41
C GLY A 72 13.08 5.63 -3.77
N ASP A 73 13.52 6.65 -3.02
CA ASP A 73 14.77 7.37 -3.28
C ASP A 73 16.03 6.67 -2.73
N GLY A 74 15.84 5.57 -1.98
CA GLY A 74 16.90 4.79 -1.34
C GLY A 74 17.22 5.23 0.09
N ILE A 75 16.50 6.20 0.64
CA ILE A 75 16.71 6.76 1.99
C ILE A 75 15.36 6.91 2.71
N VAL A 76 15.23 6.29 3.87
CA VAL A 76 14.13 6.57 4.80
C VAL A 76 14.40 7.91 5.50
N GLY A 77 13.62 8.93 5.15
CA GLY A 77 13.84 10.30 5.60
C GLY A 77 12.58 11.14 5.73
N SER A 78 12.76 12.45 5.59
CA SER A 78 11.66 13.42 5.77
C SER A 78 10.59 13.33 4.69
N ALA A 79 10.94 12.82 3.51
CA ALA A 79 9.97 12.61 2.43
C ALA A 79 8.99 11.50 2.80
N ASP A 80 9.48 10.34 3.25
CA ASP A 80 8.68 9.22 3.74
C ASP A 80 7.85 9.59 4.96
N LEU A 81 8.46 10.32 5.90
CA LEU A 81 7.75 10.88 7.05
C LEU A 81 6.56 11.75 6.62
N THR A 82 6.75 12.57 5.58
CA THR A 82 5.66 13.41 5.06
C THR A 82 4.56 12.57 4.44
N LEU A 83 4.89 11.45 3.78
CA LEU A 83 3.91 10.54 3.20
C LEU A 83 3.08 9.83 4.29
N VAL A 84 3.71 9.39 5.38
CA VAL A 84 2.98 8.86 6.56
C VAL A 84 2.05 9.91 7.15
N LEU A 85 2.55 11.12 7.41
CA LEU A 85 1.75 12.18 8.05
C LEU A 85 0.62 12.70 7.14
N SER A 86 0.82 12.68 5.82
CA SER A 86 -0.20 13.10 4.85
C SER A 86 -1.36 12.11 4.72
N SER A 87 -1.13 10.87 5.17
CA SER A 87 -2.06 9.75 5.04
C SER A 87 -2.65 9.32 6.40
N TRP A 88 -2.51 10.15 7.44
CA TRP A 88 -2.84 9.77 8.81
C TRP A 88 -4.32 9.40 9.01
N GLY A 89 -4.58 8.28 9.67
CA GLY A 89 -5.92 7.78 9.94
C GLY A 89 -6.25 6.50 9.19
N ALA A 90 -7.53 6.20 9.03
CA ALA A 90 -7.97 4.98 8.36
C ALA A 90 -7.61 5.04 6.87
N CYS A 91 -7.14 3.90 6.33
CA CYS A 91 -6.97 3.75 4.90
C CYS A 91 -8.36 3.76 4.20
N PRO A 92 -8.47 4.37 3.01
CA PRO A 92 -9.75 4.48 2.30
C PRO A 92 -10.26 3.15 1.73
#